data_AF-A0A7C7JQZ6-F1
#
_entry.id   AF-A0A7C7JQZ6-F1
#
_cell.length_a   1.000
_cell.length_b   1.000
_cell.length_c   1.000
_cell.angle_alpha   90.00
_cell.angle_beta   90.00
_cell.angle_gamma   90.00
#
_symmetry.space_group_name_H-M   'P 1'
#
loop_
_entity.id
_entity.type
_entity.pdbx_description
1 polymer ?
#
loop_
_entity_poly.entity_id
_entity_poly.type
_entity_poly.pdbx_seq_one_letter_code
_entity_poly.pdbx_strand_id
1 'polypeptide(L)'
;EGDAFERELYLIRKHATHRLRGDEALAERQLFYVVSLSTKVIIYKGMLTPHQLFPFYPDLTGWDYESHLAMVHSRFSTNTFPSWDRAQPNRFMCHNGEINTLLGNKNWMNARQGTVKSKLFGDRIEKLFPIVEPDCSDSGTFDNVLEFLLMTGRTLQEAVLMMIPEAWQQDEAMTQEKRAFYEYQSCLMEPWDGPASIAFTDGTYIGAVLDRNGLRPSRYYITNDDKCIMASEVGVADIDPTTVVEKGRLQPGKIFLIDFDAGRMIPDEEIKSQWAKNQPYGAWLERQRIDLEDLPSTFPTQGFDKDTVLSRMQAFGYTAETMQFMLQPLVKELRDPLGSMGNDSALAVMSEKPRMLYDYFKQLLGAFFLKPPKKFGLRLAGDLSVLKD
;
A
#
# COMPACT_ATOMS: atom_id res chain seq x y z
N GLU A 1 14.87 7.35 -24.58
CA GLU A 1 14.10 6.56 -25.56
C GLU A 1 13.64 5.20 -25.03
N GLY A 2 14.41 4.51 -24.17
CA GLY A 2 14.08 3.16 -23.67
C GLY A 2 12.67 2.99 -23.06
N ASP A 3 12.21 3.92 -22.22
CA ASP A 3 10.89 3.77 -21.58
C ASP A 3 9.70 4.09 -22.50
N ALA A 4 9.94 4.66 -23.69
CA ALA A 4 8.84 4.92 -24.63
C ALA A 4 8.26 3.60 -25.14
N PHE A 5 9.12 2.61 -25.41
CA PHE A 5 8.66 1.29 -25.84
C PHE A 5 7.95 0.55 -24.70
N GLU A 6 8.48 0.60 -23.47
CA GLU A 6 7.80 0.06 -22.29
C GLU A 6 6.41 0.65 -22.09
N ARG A 7 6.22 1.98 -22.30
CA ARG A 7 4.91 2.62 -22.24
C ARG A 7 3.93 2.13 -23.31
N GLU A 8 4.41 1.87 -24.52
CA GLU A 8 3.57 1.28 -25.58
C GLU A 8 3.20 -0.17 -25.25
N LEU A 9 4.14 -0.97 -24.74
CA LEU A 9 3.86 -2.34 -24.26
C LEU A 9 2.85 -2.34 -23.11
N TYR A 10 2.98 -1.41 -22.16
CA TYR A 10 2.02 -1.21 -21.08
C TYR A 10 0.62 -0.87 -21.62
N LEU A 11 0.53 0.08 -22.57
CA LEU A 11 -0.72 0.45 -23.20
C LEU A 11 -1.36 -0.73 -23.94
N ILE A 12 -0.58 -1.48 -24.73
CA ILE A 12 -1.03 -2.67 -25.44
C ILE A 12 -1.57 -3.69 -24.45
N ARG A 13 -0.82 -3.97 -23.38
CA ARG A 13 -1.19 -4.96 -22.38
C ARG A 13 -2.47 -4.56 -21.64
N LYS A 14 -2.57 -3.33 -21.14
CA LYS A 14 -3.80 -2.83 -20.47
C LYS A 14 -4.99 -2.86 -21.42
N HIS A 15 -4.82 -2.37 -22.65
CA HIS A 15 -5.90 -2.34 -23.62
C HIS A 15 -6.37 -3.75 -24.02
N ALA A 16 -5.44 -4.69 -24.25
CA ALA A 16 -5.77 -6.08 -24.55
C ALA A 16 -6.49 -6.75 -23.38
N THR A 17 -5.99 -6.58 -22.15
CA THR A 17 -6.63 -7.08 -20.92
C THR A 17 -8.06 -6.58 -20.79
N HIS A 18 -8.29 -5.27 -20.94
CA HIS A 18 -9.62 -4.68 -20.80
C HIS A 18 -10.58 -5.17 -21.88
N ARG A 19 -10.11 -5.27 -23.13
CA ARG A 19 -10.94 -5.78 -24.23
C ARG A 19 -11.30 -7.25 -24.06
N LEU A 20 -10.31 -8.10 -23.78
CA LEU A 20 -10.52 -9.54 -23.74
C LEU A 20 -11.23 -9.97 -22.46
N ARG A 21 -10.83 -9.46 -21.29
CA ARG A 21 -11.49 -9.78 -20.02
C ARG A 21 -12.86 -9.13 -19.89
N GLY A 22 -13.08 -7.98 -20.54
CA GLY A 22 -14.36 -7.26 -20.53
C GLY A 22 -15.40 -7.81 -21.52
N ASP A 23 -15.00 -8.62 -22.50
CA ASP A 23 -15.91 -9.18 -23.51
C ASP A 23 -16.70 -10.37 -22.95
N GLU A 24 -17.98 -10.15 -22.65
CA GLU A 24 -18.88 -11.19 -22.12
C GLU A 24 -19.20 -12.30 -23.14
N ALA A 25 -18.93 -12.09 -24.43
CA ALA A 25 -19.09 -13.14 -25.44
C ALA A 25 -17.98 -14.22 -25.37
N LEU A 26 -16.85 -13.92 -24.71
CA LEU A 26 -15.74 -14.85 -24.52
C LEU A 26 -15.94 -15.67 -23.25
N ALA A 27 -16.25 -16.97 -23.40
CA ALA A 27 -16.50 -17.88 -22.27
C ALA A 27 -15.31 -17.97 -21.29
N GLU A 28 -14.09 -17.96 -21.82
CA GLU A 28 -12.84 -18.10 -21.05
C GLU A 28 -12.14 -16.76 -20.79
N ARG A 29 -12.85 -15.63 -20.91
CA ARG A 29 -12.28 -14.27 -20.75
C ARG A 29 -11.42 -14.08 -19.51
N GLN A 30 -11.77 -14.75 -18.42
CA GLN A 30 -11.08 -14.66 -17.13
C GLN A 30 -9.73 -15.40 -17.09
N LEU A 31 -9.46 -16.29 -18.06
CA LEU A 31 -8.18 -17.01 -18.19
C LEU A 31 -7.11 -16.17 -18.87
N PHE A 32 -7.48 -15.10 -19.59
CA PHE A 32 -6.51 -14.22 -20.23
C PHE A 32 -5.74 -13.41 -19.17
N TYR A 33 -4.42 -13.62 -19.11
CA TYR A 33 -3.52 -12.87 -18.25
C TYR A 33 -2.13 -12.76 -18.89
N VAL A 34 -1.61 -11.54 -18.96
CA VAL A 34 -0.24 -11.28 -19.40
C VAL A 34 0.64 -11.10 -18.17
N VAL A 35 1.55 -12.07 -17.96
CA VAL A 35 2.46 -12.13 -16.81
C VAL A 35 3.45 -10.96 -16.86
N SER A 36 4.26 -10.91 -17.92
CA SER A 36 5.18 -9.82 -18.23
C SER A 36 5.14 -9.53 -19.72
N LEU A 37 5.27 -8.26 -20.09
CA LEU A 37 5.47 -7.82 -21.48
C LEU A 37 6.36 -6.58 -21.41
N SER A 38 7.67 -6.82 -21.44
CA SER A 38 8.72 -5.83 -21.20
C SER A 38 10.00 -6.30 -21.89
N THR A 39 10.90 -5.37 -22.21
CA THR A 39 12.27 -5.66 -22.68
C THR A 39 13.27 -5.78 -21.53
N LYS A 40 12.88 -5.48 -20.29
CA LYS A 40 13.79 -5.42 -19.13
C LYS A 40 13.57 -6.56 -18.15
N VAL A 41 12.32 -6.97 -17.94
CA VAL A 41 11.94 -7.97 -16.93
C VAL A 41 11.06 -9.05 -17.54
N ILE A 42 11.42 -10.30 -17.31
CA ILE A 42 10.63 -11.48 -17.65
C ILE A 42 10.27 -12.25 -16.37
N ILE A 43 9.04 -12.74 -16.29
CA ILE A 43 8.53 -13.40 -15.09
C ILE A 43 8.04 -14.81 -15.43
N TYR A 44 8.61 -15.80 -14.75
CA TYR A 44 8.15 -17.18 -14.73
C TYR A 44 7.41 -17.43 -13.42
N LYS A 45 6.11 -17.68 -13.50
CA LYS A 45 5.27 -17.93 -12.33
C LYS A 45 4.17 -18.92 -12.62
N GLY A 46 3.72 -19.64 -11.60
CA GLY A 46 2.63 -20.58 -11.73
C GLY A 46 2.17 -21.14 -10.40
N MET A 47 1.20 -22.05 -10.48
CA MET A 47 0.67 -22.78 -9.32
C MET A 47 1.56 -23.97 -9.00
N LEU A 48 2.82 -23.66 -8.67
CA LEU A 48 3.89 -24.60 -8.49
C LEU A 48 4.38 -24.54 -7.04
N THR A 49 4.74 -25.69 -6.49
CA THR A 49 5.63 -25.69 -5.33
C THR A 49 7.04 -25.31 -5.77
N PRO A 50 7.90 -24.75 -4.89
CA PRO A 50 9.21 -24.25 -5.30
C PRO A 50 10.09 -25.26 -6.06
N HIS A 51 10.05 -26.54 -5.68
CA HIS A 51 10.83 -27.60 -6.34
C HIS A 51 10.35 -27.94 -7.76
N GLN A 52 9.13 -27.56 -8.12
CA GLN A 52 8.55 -27.82 -9.45
C GLN A 52 8.88 -26.72 -10.47
N LEU A 53 9.45 -25.58 -10.05
CA LEU A 53 9.69 -24.45 -10.94
C LEU A 53 10.61 -24.81 -12.12
N PHE A 54 11.80 -25.35 -11.84
CA PHE A 54 12.77 -25.71 -12.88
C PHE A 54 12.31 -26.88 -13.77
N PRO A 55 11.71 -27.98 -13.25
CA PRO A 55 11.15 -29.01 -14.12
C PRO A 55 10.01 -28.53 -15.03
N PHE A 56 9.22 -27.55 -14.57
CA PHE A 56 8.10 -27.01 -15.35
C PHE A 56 8.54 -25.99 -16.39
N TYR A 57 9.53 -25.15 -16.06
CA TYR A 57 10.13 -24.16 -16.96
C TYR A 57 11.60 -24.51 -17.26
N PRO A 58 11.87 -25.42 -18.21
CA PRO A 58 13.23 -25.85 -18.53
C PRO A 58 14.11 -24.70 -19.04
N ASP A 59 13.51 -23.65 -19.58
CA ASP A 59 14.19 -22.41 -20.01
C ASP A 59 15.07 -21.81 -18.89
N LEU A 60 14.63 -21.91 -17.63
CA LEU A 60 15.37 -21.42 -16.45
C LEU A 60 16.65 -22.22 -16.15
N THR A 61 16.83 -23.37 -16.79
CA THR A 61 18.04 -24.20 -16.69
C THR A 61 18.92 -24.12 -17.94
N GLY A 62 18.52 -23.29 -18.91
CA GLY A 62 19.32 -22.99 -20.09
C GLY A 62 20.64 -22.33 -19.71
N TRP A 63 21.71 -22.71 -20.38
CA TRP A 63 23.05 -22.15 -20.15
C TRP A 63 23.16 -20.69 -20.59
N ASP A 64 22.28 -20.25 -21.50
CA ASP A 64 22.15 -18.90 -22.02
C ASP A 64 21.15 -18.05 -21.22
N TYR A 65 20.48 -18.63 -20.22
CA TYR A 65 19.59 -17.90 -19.31
C TYR A 65 20.41 -17.21 -18.21
N GLU A 66 20.98 -16.07 -18.55
CA GLU A 66 21.80 -15.25 -17.64
C GLU A 66 21.02 -14.04 -17.13
N SER A 67 21.22 -13.68 -15.86
CA SER A 67 20.66 -12.47 -15.28
C SER A 67 21.51 -11.93 -14.13
N HIS A 68 21.57 -10.61 -14.02
CA HIS A 68 22.19 -9.92 -12.88
C HIS A 68 21.24 -9.79 -11.67
N LEU A 69 19.96 -10.15 -11.81
CA LEU A 69 18.97 -10.08 -10.73
C LEU A 69 18.03 -11.29 -10.74
N ALA A 70 17.59 -11.71 -9.56
CA ALA A 70 16.53 -12.70 -9.41
C ALA A 70 15.61 -12.30 -8.25
N MET A 71 14.29 -12.34 -8.50
CA MET A 71 13.27 -12.11 -7.48
C MET A 71 12.35 -13.32 -7.43
N VAL A 72 12.27 -13.95 -6.26
CA VAL A 72 11.51 -15.20 -6.06
C VAL A 72 10.49 -14.98 -4.96
N HIS A 73 9.28 -15.52 -5.15
CA HIS A 73 8.22 -15.44 -4.17
C HIS A 73 7.46 -16.77 -4.08
N SER A 74 7.17 -17.20 -2.86
CA SER A 74 6.28 -18.32 -2.57
C SER A 74 5.08 -17.82 -1.78
N ARG A 75 3.87 -18.05 -2.30
CA ARG A 75 2.62 -17.52 -1.73
C ARG A 75 1.92 -18.57 -0.88
N PHE A 76 1.54 -18.21 0.34
CA PHE A 76 0.54 -18.94 1.11
C PHE A 76 -0.84 -18.33 0.86
N SER A 77 -1.78 -19.11 0.33
CA SER A 77 -3.15 -18.68 0.03
C SER A 77 -4.12 -19.21 1.07
N THR A 78 -5.06 -18.39 1.51
CA THR A 78 -6.22 -18.85 2.31
C THR A 78 -7.36 -19.41 1.46
N ASN A 79 -7.28 -19.25 0.14
CA ASN A 79 -8.24 -19.84 -0.80
C ASN A 79 -7.76 -21.23 -1.23
N THR A 80 -8.69 -22.18 -1.26
CA THR A 80 -8.47 -23.55 -1.75
C THR A 80 -8.49 -23.66 -3.28
N PHE A 81 -9.07 -22.68 -3.98
CA PHE A 81 -9.06 -22.63 -5.44
C PHE A 81 -7.78 -21.95 -5.94
N PRO A 82 -6.93 -22.67 -6.68
CA PRO A 82 -5.67 -22.15 -7.13
C PRO A 82 -5.92 -21.23 -8.34
N SER A 83 -5.20 -20.11 -8.44
CA SER A 83 -5.26 -19.23 -9.62
C SER A 83 -3.86 -18.78 -10.03
N TRP A 84 -3.56 -18.97 -11.33
CA TRP A 84 -2.23 -18.75 -11.91
C TRP A 84 -1.83 -17.28 -11.92
N ASP A 85 -2.77 -16.41 -12.28
CA ASP A 85 -2.62 -14.97 -12.36
C ASP A 85 -2.26 -14.33 -11.01
N ARG A 86 -2.69 -14.94 -9.90
CA ARG A 86 -2.40 -14.48 -8.52
C ARG A 86 -1.09 -14.99 -7.93
N ALA A 87 -0.36 -15.86 -8.64
CA ALA A 87 1.02 -16.15 -8.27
C ALA A 87 1.87 -14.88 -8.41
N GLN A 88 2.96 -14.81 -7.64
CA GLN A 88 3.94 -13.72 -7.70
C GLN A 88 5.31 -14.29 -8.10
N PRO A 89 6.24 -13.49 -8.67
CA PRO A 89 6.23 -12.02 -8.78
C PRO A 89 5.09 -11.38 -9.58
N ASN A 90 4.69 -10.17 -9.19
CA ASN A 90 3.98 -9.25 -10.08
C ASN A 90 5.00 -8.52 -10.95
N ARG A 91 4.57 -7.54 -11.76
CA ARG A 91 5.41 -6.97 -12.84
C ARG A 91 6.61 -6.20 -12.32
N PHE A 92 6.43 -5.45 -11.24
CA PHE A 92 7.47 -4.65 -10.62
C PHE A 92 7.76 -5.05 -9.17
N MET A 93 6.97 -5.96 -8.58
CA MET A 93 7.07 -6.24 -7.15
C MET A 93 6.65 -7.66 -6.71
N CYS A 94 7.20 -8.06 -5.57
CA CYS A 94 6.75 -9.17 -4.74
C CYS A 94 6.34 -8.63 -3.37
N HIS A 95 5.32 -9.23 -2.76
CA HIS A 95 4.73 -8.78 -1.52
C HIS A 95 4.51 -9.95 -0.57
N ASN A 96 5.26 -9.93 0.53
CA ASN A 96 5.02 -10.76 1.70
C ASN A 96 4.24 -9.94 2.73
N GLY A 97 2.92 -10.09 2.75
CA GLY A 97 2.08 -9.25 3.58
C GLY A 97 0.61 -9.25 3.20
N GLU A 98 -0.12 -8.27 3.75
CA GLU A 98 -1.47 -7.95 3.34
C GLU A 98 -1.72 -6.44 3.44
N ILE A 99 -2.33 -5.85 2.41
CA ILE A 99 -2.72 -4.42 2.42
C ILE A 99 -4.11 -4.29 3.04
N ASN A 100 -4.18 -3.63 4.20
CA ASN A 100 -5.40 -3.51 4.99
C ASN A 100 -6.30 -2.38 4.52
N THR A 101 -5.72 -1.35 3.89
CA THR A 101 -6.44 -0.17 3.39
C THR A 101 -6.98 -0.35 1.97
N LEU A 102 -6.90 -1.56 1.41
CA LEU A 102 -7.14 -1.86 -0.01
C LEU A 102 -8.42 -1.23 -0.58
N LEU A 103 -9.58 -1.40 0.08
CA LEU A 103 -10.85 -0.89 -0.45
C LEU A 103 -10.82 0.65 -0.60
N GLY A 104 -10.27 1.34 0.39
CA GLY A 104 -10.08 2.79 0.34
C GLY A 104 -9.18 3.17 -0.83
N ASN A 105 -8.02 2.53 -0.95
CA ASN A 105 -7.04 2.81 -2.00
C ASN A 105 -7.61 2.55 -3.40
N LYS A 106 -8.38 1.47 -3.58
CA LYS A 106 -9.07 1.16 -4.85
C LYS A 106 -10.05 2.28 -5.22
N ASN A 107 -10.86 2.73 -4.27
CA ASN A 107 -11.84 3.77 -4.51
C ASN A 107 -11.18 5.12 -4.84
N TRP A 108 -10.11 5.46 -4.12
CA TRP A 108 -9.33 6.67 -4.36
C TRP A 108 -8.64 6.68 -5.72
N MET A 109 -8.06 5.56 -6.13
CA MET A 109 -7.51 5.42 -7.48
C MET A 109 -8.59 5.51 -8.54
N ASN A 110 -9.77 4.89 -8.33
CA ASN A 110 -10.88 4.99 -9.25
C ASN A 110 -11.37 6.43 -9.41
N ALA A 111 -11.46 7.21 -8.31
CA ALA A 111 -11.85 8.61 -8.34
C ALA A 111 -10.86 9.48 -9.13
N ARG A 112 -9.55 9.20 -9.02
CA ARG A 112 -8.49 9.95 -9.73
C ARG A 112 -8.54 9.78 -11.24
N GLN A 113 -9.12 8.70 -11.76
CA GLN A 113 -9.22 8.47 -13.21
C GLN A 113 -10.02 9.57 -13.92
N GLY A 114 -10.97 10.21 -13.24
CA GLY A 114 -11.77 11.30 -13.82
C GLY A 114 -11.03 12.61 -14.01
N THR A 115 -9.89 12.81 -13.33
CA THR A 115 -9.12 14.07 -13.37
C THR A 115 -7.68 13.91 -13.81
N VAL A 116 -7.18 12.67 -13.88
CA VAL A 116 -5.79 12.38 -14.21
C VAL A 116 -5.44 12.81 -15.64
N LYS A 117 -4.26 13.41 -15.79
CA LYS A 117 -3.69 13.81 -17.08
C LYS A 117 -2.23 13.41 -17.13
N SER A 118 -1.77 12.88 -18.25
CA SER A 118 -0.36 12.58 -18.49
C SER A 118 0.07 13.08 -19.85
N LYS A 119 1.15 13.86 -19.88
CA LYS A 119 1.78 14.31 -21.15
C LYS A 119 2.31 13.13 -21.96
N LEU A 120 2.65 12.01 -21.31
CA LEU A 120 3.23 10.83 -21.95
C LEU A 120 2.18 9.99 -22.71
N PHE A 121 0.94 9.96 -22.21
CA PHE A 121 -0.15 9.23 -22.86
C PHE A 121 -1.12 10.13 -23.66
N GLY A 122 -1.22 11.42 -23.31
CA GLY A 122 -2.24 12.30 -23.87
C GLY A 122 -3.63 11.70 -23.66
N ASP A 123 -4.47 11.79 -24.69
CA ASP A 123 -5.84 11.25 -24.66
C ASP A 123 -5.87 9.71 -24.61
N ARG A 124 -4.74 9.04 -24.93
CA ARG A 124 -4.65 7.57 -24.85
C ARG A 124 -4.67 7.06 -23.41
N ILE A 125 -4.57 7.93 -22.41
CA ILE A 125 -4.63 7.55 -20.98
C ILE A 125 -5.94 6.83 -20.65
N GLU A 126 -7.05 7.18 -21.31
CA GLU A 126 -8.35 6.55 -21.08
C GLU A 126 -8.34 5.05 -21.42
N LYS A 127 -7.48 4.62 -22.36
CA LYS A 127 -7.33 3.20 -22.71
C LYS A 127 -6.70 2.37 -21.60
N LEU A 128 -6.09 3.01 -20.61
CA LEU A 128 -5.52 2.34 -19.44
C LEU A 128 -6.59 2.01 -18.40
N PHE A 129 -7.77 2.65 -18.46
CA PHE A 129 -8.81 2.49 -17.45
C PHE A 129 -9.61 1.19 -17.62
N PRO A 130 -9.95 0.49 -16.52
CA PRO A 130 -9.58 0.81 -15.14
C PRO A 130 -8.08 0.55 -14.82
N ILE A 131 -7.43 1.47 -14.12
CA ILE A 131 -6.03 1.33 -13.68
C ILE A 131 -5.91 0.13 -12.75
N VAL A 132 -6.75 0.09 -11.72
CA VAL A 132 -6.89 -1.04 -10.82
C VAL A 132 -7.84 -2.06 -11.43
N GLU A 133 -7.32 -3.24 -11.76
CA GLU A 133 -8.14 -4.31 -12.34
C GLU A 133 -9.07 -4.94 -11.27
N PRO A 134 -10.33 -5.27 -11.61
CA PRO A 134 -11.32 -5.74 -10.63
C PRO A 134 -10.92 -6.99 -9.85
N ASP A 135 -10.30 -7.97 -10.51
CA ASP A 135 -10.11 -9.35 -10.01
C ASP A 135 -8.74 -9.63 -9.38
N CYS A 136 -7.91 -8.58 -9.22
CA CYS A 136 -6.57 -8.70 -8.66
C CYS A 136 -6.56 -8.98 -7.15
N SER A 137 -5.48 -9.62 -6.69
CA SER A 137 -5.12 -9.62 -5.28
C SER A 137 -4.78 -8.20 -4.81
N ASP A 138 -4.67 -8.02 -3.50
CA ASP A 138 -4.16 -6.77 -2.90
C ASP A 138 -2.79 -6.37 -3.49
N SER A 139 -1.91 -7.35 -3.65
CA SER A 139 -0.54 -7.21 -4.16
C SER A 139 -0.55 -6.86 -5.65
N GLY A 140 -1.41 -7.53 -6.44
CA GLY A 140 -1.57 -7.19 -7.86
C GLY A 140 -2.20 -5.81 -8.07
N THR A 141 -3.09 -5.40 -7.15
CA THR A 141 -3.69 -4.07 -7.14
C THR A 141 -2.63 -3.00 -6.84
N PHE A 142 -1.74 -3.25 -5.88
CA PHE A 142 -0.59 -2.38 -5.62
C PHE A 142 0.31 -2.27 -6.85
N ASP A 143 0.67 -3.41 -7.47
CA ASP A 143 1.52 -3.45 -8.67
C ASP A 143 0.91 -2.68 -9.85
N ASN A 144 -0.42 -2.74 -10.05
CA ASN A 144 -1.11 -1.95 -11.07
C ASN A 144 -0.90 -0.43 -10.89
N VAL A 145 -0.94 0.03 -9.64
CA VAL A 145 -0.79 1.46 -9.31
C VAL A 145 0.68 1.87 -9.40
N LEU A 146 1.59 1.04 -8.88
CA LEU A 146 3.03 1.24 -9.00
C LEU A 146 3.44 1.40 -10.47
N GLU A 147 3.04 0.45 -11.31
CA GLU A 147 3.30 0.47 -12.75
C GLU A 147 2.68 1.70 -13.43
N PHE A 148 1.48 2.11 -13.05
CA PHE A 148 0.87 3.34 -13.57
C PHE A 148 1.70 4.58 -13.22
N LEU A 149 2.21 4.70 -11.99
CA LEU A 149 3.06 5.82 -11.57
C LEU A 149 4.38 5.84 -12.37
N LEU A 150 5.02 4.69 -12.55
CA LEU A 150 6.21 4.53 -13.38
C LEU A 150 5.96 4.97 -14.83
N MET A 151 4.92 4.41 -15.45
CA MET A 151 4.59 4.68 -16.85
C MET A 151 4.12 6.10 -17.09
N THR A 152 3.63 6.80 -16.06
CA THR A 152 3.26 8.23 -16.13
C THR A 152 4.40 9.18 -15.78
N GLY A 153 5.59 8.67 -15.47
CA GLY A 153 6.84 9.43 -15.42
C GLY A 153 7.49 9.56 -14.06
N ARG A 154 6.98 8.90 -13.01
CA ARG A 154 7.68 8.84 -11.71
C ARG A 154 8.78 7.78 -11.75
N THR A 155 9.81 7.96 -10.93
CA THR A 155 10.83 6.93 -10.73
C THR A 155 10.31 5.83 -9.80
N LEU A 156 10.96 4.68 -9.81
CA LEU A 156 10.60 3.54 -8.95
C LEU A 156 10.66 3.92 -7.47
N GLN A 157 11.73 4.59 -7.05
CA GLN A 157 11.95 5.00 -5.67
C GLN A 157 10.90 6.02 -5.23
N GLU A 158 10.60 7.01 -6.06
CA GLU A 158 9.58 8.03 -5.77
C GLU A 158 8.19 7.38 -5.63
N ALA A 159 7.81 6.50 -6.55
CA ALA A 159 6.52 5.81 -6.50
C ALA A 159 6.39 4.93 -5.25
N VAL A 160 7.45 4.19 -4.88
CA VAL A 160 7.46 3.36 -3.66
C VAL A 160 7.37 4.22 -2.41
N LEU A 161 8.14 5.31 -2.29
CA LEU A 161 8.09 6.22 -1.14
C LEU A 161 6.75 6.97 -1.03
N MET A 162 6.09 7.23 -2.16
CA MET A 162 4.74 7.80 -2.21
C MET A 162 3.67 6.81 -1.74
N MET A 163 3.76 5.54 -2.15
CA MET A 163 2.77 4.52 -1.81
C MET A 163 2.97 3.93 -0.40
N ILE A 164 4.23 3.79 0.04
CA ILE A 164 4.64 3.29 1.36
C ILE A 164 5.56 4.33 2.02
N PRO A 165 5.03 5.50 2.38
CA PRO A 165 5.78 6.52 3.11
C PRO A 165 6.15 6.01 4.51
N GLU A 166 7.31 6.44 5.04
CA GLU A 166 7.67 6.18 6.44
C GLU A 166 6.75 6.96 7.41
N ALA A 167 6.77 6.60 8.70
CA ALA A 167 6.05 7.35 9.72
C ALA A 167 6.73 8.72 9.94
N TRP A 168 6.09 9.81 9.51
CA TRP A 168 6.70 11.14 9.45
C TRP A 168 6.06 12.19 10.38
N GLN A 169 4.80 11.99 10.79
CA GLN A 169 4.01 13.03 11.47
C GLN A 169 4.45 13.31 12.90
N GLN A 170 4.92 12.29 13.63
CA GLN A 170 5.41 12.44 15.01
C GLN A 170 6.91 12.15 15.14
N ASP A 171 7.64 12.07 14.02
CA ASP A 171 9.09 11.89 14.05
C ASP A 171 9.77 13.24 14.27
N GLU A 172 10.14 13.55 15.52
CA GLU A 172 10.85 14.77 15.91
C GLU A 172 12.27 14.86 15.34
N ALA A 173 12.90 13.71 15.03
CA ALA A 173 14.26 13.66 14.49
C ALA A 173 14.30 13.90 12.96
N MET A 174 13.15 13.88 12.29
CA MET A 174 13.05 14.10 10.85
C MET A 174 13.39 15.55 10.47
N THR A 175 14.23 15.72 9.45
CA THR A 175 14.54 17.03 8.87
C THR A 175 13.29 17.70 8.29
N GLN A 176 13.26 19.03 8.29
CA GLN A 176 12.10 19.78 7.84
C GLN A 176 11.82 19.56 6.34
N GLU A 177 12.87 19.41 5.52
CA GLU A 177 12.74 19.14 4.09
C GLU A 177 12.08 17.77 3.84
N LYS A 178 12.49 16.75 4.61
CA LYS A 178 11.95 15.40 4.50
C LYS A 178 10.51 15.33 5.01
N ARG A 179 10.20 16.05 6.10
CA ARG A 179 8.83 16.19 6.60
C ARG A 179 7.93 16.87 5.57
N ALA A 180 8.38 17.98 4.98
CA ALA A 180 7.64 18.70 3.95
C ALA A 180 7.41 17.86 2.69
N PHE A 181 8.40 17.04 2.29
CA PHE A 181 8.23 16.08 1.21
C PHE A 181 7.09 15.09 1.50
N TYR A 182 7.11 14.40 2.64
CA TYR A 182 6.07 13.43 2.95
C TYR A 182 4.70 14.05 3.17
N GLU A 183 4.65 15.22 3.78
CA GLU A 183 3.41 15.99 3.92
C GLU A 183 2.81 16.30 2.56
N TYR A 184 3.62 16.81 1.62
CA TYR A 184 3.17 17.07 0.26
C TYR A 184 2.68 15.79 -0.45
N GLN A 185 3.41 14.67 -0.34
CA GLN A 185 2.98 13.42 -0.95
C GLN A 185 1.66 12.91 -0.35
N SER A 186 1.42 13.13 0.94
CA SER A 186 0.19 12.71 1.63
C SER A 186 -1.07 13.40 1.08
N CYS A 187 -0.93 14.59 0.48
CA CYS A 187 -2.01 15.27 -0.22
C CYS A 187 -2.35 14.63 -1.57
N LEU A 188 -1.44 13.83 -2.15
CA LEU A 188 -1.60 13.23 -3.47
C LEU A 188 -2.00 11.74 -3.41
N MET A 189 -1.40 11.00 -2.49
CA MET A 189 -1.55 9.55 -2.35
C MET A 189 -1.73 9.16 -0.88
N GLU A 190 -2.83 8.48 -0.60
CA GLU A 190 -3.01 7.81 0.68
C GLU A 190 -2.08 6.59 0.81
N PRO A 191 -1.52 6.33 2.00
CA PRO A 191 -0.61 5.20 2.19
C PRO A 191 -1.30 3.85 2.01
N TRP A 192 -0.62 2.96 1.28
CA TRP A 192 -1.02 1.57 1.09
C TRP A 192 -0.57 0.72 2.29
N ASP A 193 -1.23 0.97 3.42
CA ASP A 193 -0.88 0.42 4.73
C ASP A 193 -1.34 -1.04 4.95
N GLY A 194 -0.60 -1.71 5.83
CA GLY A 194 -0.74 -3.12 6.17
C GLY A 194 0.62 -3.78 6.40
N PRO A 195 0.68 -4.94 7.08
CA PRO A 195 1.93 -5.68 7.23
C PRO A 195 2.53 -5.98 5.86
N ALA A 196 3.72 -5.48 5.57
CA ALA A 196 4.30 -5.62 4.24
C ALA A 196 5.83 -5.72 4.30
N SER A 197 6.37 -6.70 3.57
CA SER A 197 7.72 -6.68 3.04
C SER A 197 7.58 -6.74 1.52
N ILE A 198 7.98 -5.66 0.86
CA ILE A 198 7.84 -5.51 -0.59
C ILE A 198 9.23 -5.42 -1.19
N ALA A 199 9.57 -6.40 -2.03
CA ALA A 199 10.70 -6.32 -2.93
C ALA A 199 10.21 -5.77 -4.27
N PHE A 200 10.97 -4.89 -4.90
CA PHE A 200 10.58 -4.24 -6.16
C PHE A 200 11.78 -4.07 -7.11
N THR A 201 11.49 -4.03 -8.40
CA THR A 201 12.50 -3.84 -9.46
C THR A 201 11.87 -3.31 -10.74
N ASP A 202 12.63 -2.53 -11.50
CA ASP A 202 12.35 -2.14 -12.88
C ASP A 202 13.40 -2.68 -13.88
N GLY A 203 14.28 -3.58 -13.42
CA GLY A 203 15.42 -4.13 -14.15
C GLY A 203 16.73 -3.37 -13.92
N THR A 204 16.68 -2.07 -13.65
CA THR A 204 17.85 -1.21 -13.36
C THR A 204 18.12 -1.13 -11.87
N TYR A 205 17.05 -1.14 -11.07
CA TYR A 205 17.11 -1.15 -9.62
C TYR A 205 16.54 -2.44 -9.06
N ILE A 206 17.09 -2.92 -7.95
CA ILE A 206 16.39 -3.85 -7.07
C ILE A 206 16.37 -3.28 -5.67
N GLY A 207 15.21 -3.29 -5.04
CA GLY A 207 15.05 -2.73 -3.71
C GLY A 207 14.02 -3.47 -2.89
N ALA A 208 13.96 -3.11 -1.62
CA ALA A 208 12.94 -3.59 -0.72
C ALA A 208 12.58 -2.55 0.34
N VAL A 209 11.31 -2.51 0.72
CA VAL A 209 10.77 -1.69 1.80
C VAL A 209 9.92 -2.54 2.73
N LEU A 210 9.89 -2.14 3.99
CA LEU A 210 8.92 -2.65 4.95
C LEU A 210 7.77 -1.66 5.11
N ASP A 211 6.64 -2.13 5.61
CA ASP A 211 5.59 -1.25 6.10
C ASP A 211 6.11 -0.34 7.24
N ARG A 212 5.35 0.72 7.52
CA ARG A 212 5.71 1.73 8.52
C ARG A 212 6.07 1.15 9.88
N ASN A 213 5.50 0.01 10.27
CA ASN A 213 5.73 -0.62 11.57
C ASN A 213 6.67 -1.84 11.48
N GLY A 214 7.15 -2.20 10.28
CA GLY A 214 8.04 -3.33 10.02
C GLY A 214 7.52 -4.66 10.55
N LEU A 215 6.28 -5.00 10.20
CA LEU A 215 5.58 -6.19 10.70
C LEU A 215 6.05 -7.49 10.04
N ARG A 216 6.93 -7.41 9.03
CA ARG A 216 7.46 -8.55 8.27
C ARG A 216 8.99 -8.57 8.31
N PRO A 217 9.63 -9.74 8.48
CA PRO A 217 11.08 -9.85 8.49
C PRO A 217 11.66 -9.75 7.08
N SER A 218 12.83 -9.12 6.96
CA SER A 218 13.67 -9.19 5.76
C SER A 218 15.13 -9.01 6.16
N ARG A 219 15.98 -9.94 5.74
CA ARG A 219 17.41 -10.00 6.08
C ARG A 219 18.22 -10.18 4.81
N TYR A 220 19.41 -9.60 4.80
CA TYR A 220 20.30 -9.70 3.65
C TYR A 220 21.74 -10.03 4.05
N TYR A 221 22.44 -10.63 3.10
CA TYR A 221 23.86 -10.95 3.13
C TYR A 221 24.53 -10.27 1.95
N ILE A 222 25.70 -9.69 2.17
CA ILE A 222 26.60 -9.23 1.11
C ILE A 222 27.84 -10.09 1.17
N THR A 223 28.22 -10.67 0.04
CA THR A 223 29.42 -11.50 -0.10
C THR A 223 30.58 -10.73 -0.72
N ASN A 224 31.79 -11.27 -0.64
CA ASN A 224 33.01 -10.68 -1.18
C ASN A 224 33.13 -10.78 -2.72
N ASP A 225 32.22 -11.49 -3.37
CA ASP A 225 32.03 -11.53 -4.83
C ASP A 225 30.84 -10.64 -5.30
N ASP A 226 30.56 -9.58 -4.53
CA ASP A 226 29.55 -8.54 -4.82
C ASP A 226 28.12 -9.05 -5.03
N LYS A 227 27.77 -10.22 -4.48
CA LYS A 227 26.39 -10.71 -4.47
C LYS A 227 25.65 -10.21 -3.24
N CYS A 228 24.42 -9.77 -3.46
CA CYS A 228 23.46 -9.52 -2.40
C CYS A 228 22.36 -10.58 -2.40
N ILE A 229 22.20 -11.28 -1.27
CA ILE A 229 21.13 -12.25 -1.09
C ILE A 229 20.20 -11.73 0.00
N MET A 230 18.94 -11.43 -0.36
CA MET A 230 17.90 -11.02 0.57
C MET A 230 16.79 -12.05 0.64
N ALA A 231 16.33 -12.37 1.86
CA ALA A 231 15.21 -13.27 2.09
C ALA A 231 14.40 -12.88 3.33
N SER A 232 13.18 -13.43 3.44
CA SER A 232 12.34 -13.28 4.63
C SER A 232 12.93 -13.98 5.86
N GLU A 233 13.79 -14.98 5.65
CA GLU A 233 14.39 -15.81 6.69
C GLU A 233 15.90 -15.99 6.45
N VAL A 234 16.61 -16.52 7.45
CA VAL A 234 18.04 -16.83 7.35
C VAL A 234 18.23 -18.28 6.93
N GLY A 235 19.28 -18.58 6.16
CA GLY A 235 19.58 -19.95 5.72
C GLY A 235 18.76 -20.44 4.52
N VAL A 236 18.16 -19.52 3.75
CA VAL A 236 17.40 -19.86 2.51
C VAL A 236 18.34 -20.26 1.37
N ALA A 237 19.55 -19.71 1.34
CA ALA A 237 20.61 -20.08 0.40
C ALA A 237 21.80 -20.66 1.17
N ASP A 238 22.45 -21.67 0.59
CA ASP A 238 23.71 -22.21 1.10
C ASP A 238 24.85 -21.25 0.75
N ILE A 239 25.28 -20.46 1.73
CA ILE A 239 26.31 -19.42 1.58
C ILE A 239 27.45 -19.77 2.53
N ASP A 240 28.66 -19.90 2.00
CA ASP A 240 29.87 -20.06 2.80
C ASP A 240 30.03 -18.87 3.77
N PRO A 241 30.01 -19.08 5.10
CA PRO A 241 30.13 -17.99 6.06
C PRO A 241 31.42 -17.16 5.91
N THR A 242 32.47 -17.71 5.31
CA THR A 242 33.75 -17.02 5.11
C THR A 242 33.73 -15.99 3.99
N THR A 243 32.77 -16.08 3.05
CA THR A 243 32.61 -15.13 1.96
C THR A 243 31.73 -13.94 2.35
N VAL A 244 31.01 -14.01 3.47
CA VAL A 244 30.08 -12.97 3.91
C VAL A 244 30.84 -11.77 4.49
N VAL A 245 30.71 -10.62 3.82
CA VAL A 245 31.27 -9.33 4.24
C VAL A 245 30.32 -8.59 5.18
N GLU A 246 29.02 -8.61 4.89
CA GLU A 246 28.02 -7.89 5.67
C GLU A 246 26.74 -8.71 5.87
N LYS A 247 26.12 -8.55 7.05
CA LYS A 247 24.81 -9.10 7.37
C LYS A 247 23.92 -7.98 7.90
N GLY A 248 22.76 -7.80 7.29
CA GLY A 248 21.83 -6.73 7.66
C GLY A 248 20.39 -7.19 7.73
N ARG A 249 19.54 -6.29 8.21
CA ARG A 249 18.08 -6.43 8.20
C ARG A 249 17.45 -5.13 7.75
N LEU A 250 16.32 -5.22 7.06
CA LEU A 250 15.51 -4.04 6.79
C LEU A 250 14.92 -3.50 8.09
N GLN A 251 14.82 -2.19 8.17
CA GLN A 251 14.25 -1.47 9.31
C GLN A 251 12.97 -0.77 8.87
N PRO A 252 11.95 -0.67 9.74
CA PRO A 252 10.75 0.10 9.46
C PRO A 252 11.12 1.51 8.98
N GLY A 253 10.43 1.98 7.95
CA GLY A 253 10.66 3.29 7.35
C GLY A 253 11.90 3.42 6.48
N LYS A 254 12.84 2.45 6.44
CA LYS A 254 14.01 2.51 5.55
C LYS A 254 13.79 1.79 4.22
N ILE A 255 14.36 2.35 3.16
CA ILE A 255 14.45 1.71 1.84
C ILE A 255 15.83 1.04 1.68
N PHE A 256 15.81 -0.21 1.25
CA PHE A 256 16.97 -0.91 0.72
C PHE A 256 16.95 -0.77 -0.80
N LEU A 257 18.07 -0.37 -1.41
CA LEU A 257 18.16 -0.19 -2.85
C LEU A 257 19.56 -0.50 -3.37
N ILE A 258 19.64 -1.31 -4.42
CA ILE A 258 20.83 -1.52 -5.23
C ILE A 258 20.56 -0.90 -6.60
N ASP A 259 21.51 -0.09 -7.05
CA ASP A 259 21.55 0.47 -8.40
C ASP A 259 22.59 -0.32 -9.21
N PHE A 260 22.12 -1.04 -10.23
CA PHE A 260 23.01 -1.85 -11.06
C PHE A 260 23.84 -1.01 -12.04
N ASP A 261 23.37 0.17 -12.45
CA ASP A 261 24.13 1.07 -13.31
C ASP A 261 25.25 1.75 -12.52
N ALA A 262 25.00 2.10 -11.26
CA ALA A 262 26.02 2.64 -10.35
C ALA A 262 26.89 1.54 -9.71
N GLY A 263 26.50 0.27 -9.82
CA GLY A 263 27.22 -0.88 -9.27
C GLY A 263 27.34 -0.86 -7.74
N ARG A 264 26.37 -0.26 -7.03
CA ARG A 264 26.45 -0.12 -5.57
C ARG A 264 25.08 -0.12 -4.88
N MET A 265 25.10 -0.44 -3.60
CA MET A 265 23.96 -0.16 -2.71
C MET A 265 23.88 1.34 -2.42
N ILE A 266 22.67 1.91 -2.57
CA ILE A 266 22.42 3.31 -2.30
C ILE A 266 21.89 3.45 -0.86
N PRO A 267 22.55 4.26 0.00
CA PRO A 267 22.07 4.52 1.35
C PRO A 267 20.67 5.16 1.39
N ASP A 268 19.84 4.75 2.36
CA ASP A 268 18.49 5.28 2.60
C ASP A 268 18.44 6.82 2.66
N GLU A 269 19.36 7.42 3.43
CA GLU A 269 19.44 8.86 3.61
C GLU A 269 19.82 9.59 2.31
N GLU A 270 20.66 8.98 1.46
CA GLU A 270 21.01 9.55 0.17
C GLU A 270 19.77 9.67 -0.73
N ILE A 271 18.99 8.59 -0.83
CA ILE A 271 17.76 8.53 -1.63
C ILE A 271 16.76 9.57 -1.11
N LYS A 272 16.45 9.54 0.18
CA LYS A 272 15.42 10.40 0.76
C LYS A 272 15.81 11.87 0.77
N SER A 273 17.08 12.19 1.05
CA SER A 273 17.58 13.57 1.02
C SER A 273 17.54 14.13 -0.40
N GLN A 274 17.89 13.32 -1.41
CA GLN A 274 17.78 13.72 -2.81
C GLN A 274 16.33 14.05 -3.17
N TRP A 275 15.38 13.17 -2.87
CA TRP A 275 13.96 13.39 -3.21
C TRP A 275 13.33 14.53 -2.43
N ALA A 276 13.66 14.66 -1.14
CA ALA A 276 13.17 15.74 -0.31
C ALA A 276 13.63 17.13 -0.80
N LYS A 277 14.80 17.20 -1.45
CA LYS A 277 15.36 18.44 -2.02
C LYS A 277 15.05 18.65 -3.50
N ASN A 278 14.41 17.67 -4.15
CA ASN A 278 14.17 17.73 -5.59
C ASN A 278 13.20 18.85 -5.99
N GLN A 279 12.28 19.23 -5.09
CA GLN A 279 11.30 20.29 -5.30
C GLN A 279 11.13 21.12 -4.02
N PRO A 280 10.65 22.38 -4.12
CA PRO A 280 10.48 23.25 -2.97
C PRO A 280 9.18 22.93 -2.20
N TYR A 281 9.03 21.69 -1.71
CA TYR A 281 7.80 21.20 -1.07
C TYR A 281 7.34 22.08 0.08
N GLY A 282 8.25 22.51 0.95
CA GLY A 282 7.92 23.39 2.08
C GLY A 282 7.31 24.72 1.62
N ALA A 283 7.85 25.33 0.57
CA ALA A 283 7.31 26.57 0.02
C ALA A 283 5.95 26.37 -0.66
N TRP A 284 5.70 25.21 -1.24
CA TRP A 284 4.38 24.89 -1.79
C TRP A 284 3.33 24.71 -0.68
N LEU A 285 3.69 23.98 0.37
CA LEU A 285 2.81 23.79 1.53
C LEU A 285 2.49 25.12 2.19
N GLU A 286 3.48 25.95 2.51
CA GLU A 286 3.26 27.27 3.13
C GLU A 286 2.35 28.18 2.29
N ARG A 287 2.44 28.11 0.96
CA ARG A 287 1.67 28.99 0.06
C ARG A 287 0.27 28.48 -0.25
N GLN A 288 0.00 27.20 -0.10
CA GLN A 288 -1.21 26.56 -0.65
C GLN A 288 -2.01 25.75 0.38
N ARG A 289 -1.38 25.33 1.49
CA ARG A 289 -2.07 24.70 2.60
C ARG A 289 -2.80 25.78 3.39
N ILE A 290 -4.03 25.47 3.79
CA ILE A 290 -4.81 26.31 4.69
C ILE A 290 -5.12 25.42 5.87
N ASP A 291 -4.66 25.81 7.06
CA ASP A 291 -4.99 25.12 8.29
C ASP A 291 -6.36 25.62 8.79
N LEU A 292 -7.20 24.73 9.29
CA LEU A 292 -8.55 25.09 9.74
C LEU A 292 -8.53 26.19 10.82
N GLU A 293 -7.48 26.21 11.64
CA GLU A 293 -7.23 27.20 12.69
C GLU A 293 -6.99 28.62 12.15
N ASP A 294 -6.55 28.76 10.90
CA ASP A 294 -6.34 30.05 10.23
C ASP A 294 -7.65 30.67 9.72
N LEU A 295 -8.72 29.87 9.62
CA LEU A 295 -10.02 30.37 9.18
C LEU A 295 -10.69 31.19 10.29
N PRO A 296 -11.30 32.35 9.96
CA PRO A 296 -11.97 33.17 10.96
C PRO A 296 -13.12 32.38 11.60
N SER A 297 -13.11 32.28 12.93
CA SER A 297 -14.10 31.56 13.75
C SER A 297 -15.46 32.25 13.86
N THR A 298 -15.82 33.09 12.88
CA THR A 298 -16.91 34.07 12.98
C THR A 298 -18.25 33.57 12.47
N PHE A 299 -18.47 32.25 12.39
CA PHE A 299 -19.82 31.75 12.17
C PHE A 299 -20.62 31.92 13.48
N PRO A 300 -21.76 32.65 13.48
CA PRO A 300 -22.63 32.67 14.63
C PRO A 300 -23.08 31.23 14.88
N THR A 301 -22.64 30.66 16.00
CA THR A 301 -23.13 29.35 16.42
C THR A 301 -24.64 29.47 16.57
N GLN A 302 -25.39 28.59 15.91
CA GLN A 302 -26.80 28.45 16.26
C GLN A 302 -26.83 28.02 17.72
N GLY A 303 -27.23 28.95 18.58
CA GLY A 303 -27.12 28.78 20.03
C GLY A 303 -27.94 27.60 20.54
N PHE A 304 -27.63 27.22 21.78
CA PHE A 304 -28.43 26.27 22.53
C PHE A 304 -29.86 26.80 22.75
N ASP A 305 -30.82 26.16 22.10
CA ASP A 305 -32.24 26.43 22.29
C ASP A 305 -32.83 25.39 23.26
N LYS A 306 -33.13 25.85 24.47
CA LYS A 306 -33.69 25.03 25.56
C LYS A 306 -35.04 24.43 25.20
N ASP A 307 -35.82 25.10 24.36
CA ASP A 307 -37.20 24.72 24.09
C ASP A 307 -37.27 23.58 23.06
N THR A 308 -36.25 23.47 22.18
CA THR A 308 -36.21 22.45 21.12
C THR A 308 -35.24 21.30 21.37
N VAL A 309 -34.32 21.42 22.34
CA VAL A 309 -33.27 20.42 22.57
C VAL A 309 -33.81 19.03 22.85
N LEU A 310 -34.83 18.90 23.72
CA LEU A 310 -35.36 17.60 24.10
C LEU A 310 -36.02 16.88 22.91
N SER A 311 -36.82 17.61 22.13
CA SER A 311 -37.48 17.08 20.94
C SER A 311 -36.46 16.64 19.89
N ARG A 312 -35.38 17.40 19.70
CA ARG A 312 -34.30 17.02 18.78
C ARG A 312 -33.56 15.78 19.27
N MET A 313 -33.22 15.71 20.56
CA MET A 313 -32.58 14.54 21.15
C MET A 313 -33.42 13.28 20.95
N GLN A 314 -34.73 13.35 21.19
CA GLN A 314 -35.65 12.24 20.94
C GLN A 314 -35.71 11.85 19.46
N ALA A 315 -35.76 12.82 18.55
CA ALA A 315 -35.77 12.58 17.11
C ALA A 315 -34.48 11.88 16.62
N PHE A 316 -33.33 12.16 17.25
CA PHE A 316 -32.05 11.51 16.97
C PHE A 316 -31.78 10.26 17.83
N GLY A 317 -32.79 9.76 18.57
CA GLY A 317 -32.69 8.51 19.31
C GLY A 317 -31.86 8.56 20.60
N TYR A 318 -31.59 9.75 21.15
CA TYR A 318 -30.94 9.86 22.46
C TYR A 318 -31.88 9.34 23.56
N THR A 319 -31.34 8.46 24.39
CA THR A 319 -32.03 7.92 25.56
C THR A 319 -31.34 8.37 26.85
N ALA A 320 -32.04 8.25 27.98
CA ALA A 320 -31.45 8.49 29.29
C ALA A 320 -30.19 7.63 29.52
N GLU A 321 -30.21 6.37 29.07
CA GLU A 321 -29.07 5.46 29.16
C GLU A 321 -27.89 5.94 28.31
N THR A 322 -28.11 6.32 27.05
CA THR A 322 -27.03 6.86 26.19
C THR A 322 -26.42 8.12 26.79
N MET A 323 -27.25 9.00 27.37
CA MET A 323 -26.75 10.20 28.03
C MET A 323 -25.91 9.90 29.27
N GLN A 324 -26.39 8.98 30.12
CA GLN A 324 -25.76 8.67 31.40
C GLN A 324 -24.52 7.77 31.26
N PHE A 325 -24.58 6.76 30.39
CA PHE A 325 -23.53 5.74 30.28
C PHE A 325 -22.56 5.99 29.12
N MET A 326 -22.92 6.79 28.11
CA MET A 326 -22.03 7.11 27.00
C MET A 326 -21.52 8.55 27.05
N LEU A 327 -22.43 9.54 26.98
CA LEU A 327 -22.03 10.94 26.84
C LEU A 327 -21.42 11.52 28.13
N GLN A 328 -22.05 11.27 29.28
CA GLN A 328 -21.58 11.83 30.54
C GLN A 328 -20.16 11.38 30.92
N PRO A 329 -19.76 10.10 30.76
CA PRO A 329 -18.37 9.68 30.93
C PRO A 329 -17.40 10.34 29.96
N LEU A 330 -17.76 10.46 28.67
CA LEU A 330 -16.92 11.15 27.67
C LEU A 330 -16.59 12.59 28.10
N VAL A 331 -17.58 13.33 28.61
CA VAL A 331 -17.41 14.72 29.02
C VAL A 331 -16.64 14.85 30.34
N LYS A 332 -16.89 13.95 31.31
CA LYS A 332 -16.30 14.05 32.65
C LYS A 332 -14.92 13.42 32.76
N GLU A 333 -14.71 12.30 32.08
CA GLU A 333 -13.49 11.48 32.17
C GLU A 333 -12.58 11.63 30.95
N LEU A 334 -13.05 12.29 29.88
CA LEU A 334 -12.30 12.52 28.63
C LEU A 334 -11.76 11.22 27.99
N ARG A 335 -12.53 10.13 28.13
CA ARG A 335 -12.25 8.82 27.54
C ARG A 335 -13.54 8.11 27.16
N ASP A 336 -13.43 7.15 26.24
CA ASP A 336 -14.54 6.29 25.90
C ASP A 336 -15.06 5.52 27.13
N PRO A 337 -16.38 5.37 27.27
CA PRO A 337 -16.99 4.67 28.39
C PRO A 337 -16.58 3.19 28.40
N LEU A 338 -16.22 2.69 29.58
CA LEU A 338 -15.86 1.29 29.79
C LEU A 338 -17.05 0.51 30.34
N GLY A 339 -17.35 -0.63 29.71
CA GLY A 339 -18.34 -1.60 30.16
C GLY A 339 -17.75 -3.00 30.25
N SER A 340 -18.52 -3.93 30.82
CA SER A 340 -18.20 -5.35 30.89
C SER A 340 -19.40 -6.18 30.43
N MET A 341 -19.22 -7.50 30.34
CA MET A 341 -20.18 -8.46 29.77
C MET A 341 -20.34 -8.34 28.24
N GLY A 342 -20.97 -9.36 27.64
CA GLY A 342 -21.29 -9.35 26.22
C GLY A 342 -22.51 -8.49 25.91
N ASN A 343 -22.66 -8.07 24.65
CA ASN A 343 -23.88 -7.41 24.18
C ASN A 343 -24.98 -8.48 23.96
N ASP A 344 -25.96 -8.51 24.85
CA ASP A 344 -27.11 -9.42 24.83
C ASP A 344 -28.35 -8.83 24.12
N SER A 345 -28.24 -7.61 23.57
CA SER A 345 -29.30 -7.00 22.78
C SER A 345 -29.52 -7.76 21.47
N ALA A 346 -30.78 -7.83 21.03
CA ALA A 346 -31.13 -8.34 19.71
C ALA A 346 -30.36 -7.58 18.62
N LEU A 347 -30.05 -8.27 17.52
CA LEU A 347 -29.50 -7.64 16.32
C LEU A 347 -30.44 -6.52 15.86
N ALA A 348 -29.89 -5.44 15.30
CA ALA A 348 -30.66 -4.24 15.00
C ALA A 348 -31.90 -4.51 14.14
N VAL A 349 -31.76 -5.40 13.15
CA VAL A 349 -32.83 -5.84 12.24
C VAL A 349 -33.93 -6.69 12.91
N MET A 350 -33.62 -7.32 14.05
CA MET A 350 -34.54 -8.15 14.82
C MET A 350 -35.11 -7.40 16.03
N SER A 351 -34.71 -6.14 16.25
CA SER A 351 -35.17 -5.38 17.40
C SER A 351 -36.58 -4.86 17.18
N GLU A 352 -37.44 -5.04 18.18
CA GLU A 352 -38.77 -4.40 18.21
C GLU A 352 -38.68 -2.90 18.55
N LYS A 353 -37.52 -2.43 19.02
CA LYS A 353 -37.26 -1.03 19.32
C LYS A 353 -36.62 -0.33 18.11
N PRO A 354 -36.87 0.98 17.90
CA PRO A 354 -36.17 1.73 16.86
C PRO A 354 -34.67 1.70 17.10
N ARG A 355 -33.91 1.39 16.05
CA ARG A 355 -32.44 1.33 16.05
C ARG A 355 -31.87 2.36 15.08
N MET A 356 -30.69 2.88 15.40
CA MET A 356 -30.05 3.91 14.59
C MET A 356 -29.30 3.28 13.42
N LEU A 357 -29.08 4.04 12.35
CA LEU A 357 -28.42 3.54 11.15
C LEU A 357 -27.05 2.90 11.45
N TYR A 358 -26.27 3.51 12.36
CA TYR A 358 -24.96 3.01 12.75
C TYR A 358 -25.00 1.65 13.47
N ASP A 359 -26.13 1.22 14.04
CA ASP A 359 -26.25 -0.10 14.67
C ASP A 359 -26.14 -1.26 13.65
N TYR A 360 -26.43 -0.99 12.38
CA TYR A 360 -26.37 -1.93 11.27
C TYR A 360 -24.95 -2.12 10.72
N PHE A 361 -24.05 -1.18 10.98
CA PHE A 361 -22.66 -1.24 10.55
C PHE A 361 -21.81 -1.80 11.68
N LYS A 362 -21.11 -2.91 11.41
CA LYS A 362 -20.19 -3.51 12.37
C LYS A 362 -18.76 -3.18 11.96
N GLN A 363 -17.97 -2.69 12.93
CA GLN A 363 -16.56 -2.41 12.71
C GLN A 363 -15.83 -3.72 12.41
N LEU A 364 -15.17 -3.79 11.26
CA LEU A 364 -14.31 -4.91 10.93
C LEU A 364 -13.03 -4.79 11.75
N LEU A 365 -12.64 -5.88 12.40
CA LEU A 365 -11.38 -5.98 13.12
C LEU A 365 -10.44 -6.92 12.37
N GLY A 366 -9.16 -6.56 12.30
CA GLY A 366 -8.14 -7.47 11.81
C GLY A 366 -8.08 -8.72 12.69
N ALA A 367 -8.40 -9.89 12.12
CA ALA A 367 -8.26 -11.17 12.78
C ALA A 367 -6.88 -11.80 12.48
N PHE A 368 -6.36 -12.57 13.44
CA PHE A 368 -4.97 -13.06 13.50
C PHE A 368 -4.55 -13.96 12.32
N PHE A 369 -3.22 -14.06 12.10
CA PHE A 369 -2.44 -14.56 10.94
C PHE A 369 -2.34 -13.64 9.72
N LEU A 370 -3.40 -12.93 9.38
CA LEU A 370 -3.47 -12.11 8.17
C LEU A 370 -3.26 -10.62 8.47
N LYS A 371 -3.97 -10.12 9.49
CA LYS A 371 -3.98 -8.70 9.90
C LYS A 371 -3.78 -8.60 11.40
N PRO A 372 -2.54 -8.56 11.94
CA PRO A 372 -2.35 -8.23 13.34
C PRO A 372 -2.94 -6.83 13.58
N PRO A 373 -3.95 -6.67 14.47
CA PRO A 373 -4.43 -5.34 14.81
C PRO A 373 -3.29 -4.58 15.47
N LYS A 374 -3.23 -3.25 15.29
CA LYS A 374 -2.38 -2.39 16.13
C LYS A 374 -2.92 -2.44 17.56
N LYS A 375 -2.63 -3.52 18.30
CA LYS A 375 -3.10 -3.77 19.68
C LYS A 375 -2.58 -2.72 20.68
N PHE A 376 -1.76 -1.78 20.23
CA PHE A 376 -1.14 -0.75 21.03
C PHE A 376 -1.38 0.65 20.46
N GLY A 377 -2.62 1.00 20.11
CA GLY A 377 -2.95 2.35 19.62
C GLY A 377 -2.42 3.49 20.52
N LEU A 378 -2.30 3.26 21.83
CA LEU A 378 -1.68 4.20 22.78
C LEU A 378 -0.14 4.21 22.76
N ARG A 379 0.54 3.08 22.49
CA ARG A 379 2.02 3.04 22.47
C ARG A 379 2.62 3.29 21.10
N LEU A 380 1.85 3.04 20.04
CA LEU A 380 2.20 3.30 18.64
C LEU A 380 1.40 4.50 18.08
N ALA A 381 0.96 5.40 18.96
CA ALA A 381 0.26 6.62 18.56
C ALA A 381 1.12 7.49 17.63
N GLY A 382 2.44 7.41 17.75
CA GLY A 382 3.43 8.01 16.84
C GLY A 382 3.25 7.65 15.37
N ASP A 383 2.83 6.40 15.13
CA ASP A 383 2.70 5.82 13.79
C ASP A 383 1.26 5.97 13.24
N LEU A 384 0.37 6.60 14.01
CA LEU A 384 -1.01 6.85 13.66
C LEU A 384 -1.21 8.35 13.46
N SER A 385 -1.79 8.71 12.31
CA SER A 385 -2.53 9.96 12.21
C SER A 385 -4.01 9.68 12.33
N VAL A 386 -4.66 10.51 13.12
CA VAL A 386 -5.99 10.96 12.75
C VAL A 386 -5.78 12.07 11.72
N LEU A 387 -6.63 12.14 10.69
CA LEU A 387 -6.80 13.42 9.99
C LEU A 387 -7.08 14.44 11.09
N LYS A 388 -6.07 15.23 11.46
CA LYS A 388 -6.29 16.45 12.21
C LYS A 388 -6.88 17.39 11.18
N ASP A 389 -8.18 17.22 10.94
CA ASP A 389 -9.00 18.13 10.16
C ASP A 389 -9.05 19.50 10.85
#